data_AF-A0A1Q6A3A5-F1
#
_entry.id   AF-A0A1Q6A3A5-F1
#
_cell.length_a   1.000
_cell.length_b   1.000
_cell.length_c   1.000
_cell.angle_alpha   90.00
_cell.angle_beta   90.00
_cell.angle_gamma   90.00
#
_symmetry.space_group_name_H-M   'P 1'
#
loop_
_entity.id
_entity.type
_entity.pdbx_description
1 polymer ?
#
loop_
_entity_poly.entity_id
_entity_poly.type
_entity_poly.pdbx_seq_one_letter_code
_entity_poly.pdbx_strand_id
1 'polypeptide(L)'
;MTDNTNNTPDGTKHFTMSYAERELDCTVEKDGNILHLHIDNNINADLEIQQDGSLIQTSGPELPPSNIDFIRKNVLGQDATGSIVATPSE
;
A
#
# COMPACT_ATOMS: atom_id res chain seq x y z
N MET A 1 -28.92 9.00 9.87
CA MET A 1 -27.66 9.43 10.49
C MET A 1 -26.55 8.69 9.77
N THR A 2 -25.70 9.41 9.08
CA THR A 2 -24.67 8.88 8.18
C THR A 2 -23.65 8.11 9.00
N ASP A 3 -23.56 6.81 8.75
CA ASP A 3 -22.52 5.92 9.24
C ASP A 3 -21.17 6.43 8.72
N ASN A 4 -20.36 6.98 9.62
CA ASN A 4 -19.05 7.54 9.34
C ASN A 4 -18.02 6.39 9.34
N THR A 5 -18.13 5.48 8.38
CA THR A 5 -17.20 4.36 8.14
C THR A 5 -15.91 4.83 7.45
N ASN A 6 -15.19 5.74 8.09
CA ASN A 6 -13.82 6.06 7.69
C ASN A 6 -12.83 5.62 8.78
N ASN A 7 -13.09 4.48 9.42
CA ASN A 7 -12.04 3.77 10.14
C ASN A 7 -11.46 2.74 9.16
N THR A 8 -10.68 3.21 8.18
CA THR A 8 -9.63 2.33 7.65
C THR A 8 -8.62 2.28 8.77
N PRO A 9 -8.37 1.14 9.44
CA PRO A 9 -7.41 1.11 10.53
C PRO A 9 -6.07 1.56 9.94
N ASP A 10 -5.59 2.73 10.33
CA ASP A 10 -4.19 3.12 10.18
C ASP A 10 -3.39 1.97 10.78
N GLY A 11 -2.80 1.18 9.88
CA GLY A 11 -2.39 -0.18 10.18
C GLY A 11 -1.19 -0.52 9.34
N THR A 12 -0.13 -0.94 10.00
CA THR A 12 1.09 -1.41 9.35
C THR A 12 0.81 -2.72 8.64
N LYS A 13 1.04 -2.77 7.33
CA LYS A 13 0.97 -4.00 6.54
C LYS A 13 2.38 -4.47 6.19
N HIS A 14 2.65 -5.74 6.47
CA HIS A 14 3.89 -6.41 6.11
C HIS A 14 3.61 -7.41 5.00
N PHE A 15 4.41 -7.38 3.93
CA PHE A 15 4.36 -8.32 2.82
C PHE A 15 5.76 -8.49 2.23
N THR A 16 6.05 -9.67 1.70
CA THR A 16 7.27 -9.89 0.92
C THR A 16 7.01 -9.59 -0.55
N MET A 17 7.94 -8.90 -1.22
CA MET A 17 7.89 -8.67 -2.66
C MET A 17 9.19 -9.09 -3.33
N SER A 18 9.08 -9.65 -4.53
CA SER A 18 10.24 -9.91 -5.37
C SER A 18 10.72 -8.61 -6.02
N TYR A 19 11.85 -8.10 -5.56
CA TYR A 19 12.50 -6.92 -6.11
C TYR A 19 13.95 -7.27 -6.49
N ALA A 20 14.33 -6.96 -7.74
CA ALA A 20 15.67 -7.26 -8.26
C ALA A 20 16.12 -8.73 -8.02
N GLU A 21 15.24 -9.69 -8.32
CA GLU A 21 15.48 -11.14 -8.16
C GLU A 21 15.72 -11.60 -6.71
N ARG A 22 15.39 -10.77 -5.73
CA ARG A 22 15.42 -11.11 -4.29
C ARG A 22 14.05 -10.91 -3.66
N GLU A 23 13.72 -11.76 -2.71
CA GLU A 23 12.58 -11.55 -1.81
C GLU A 23 12.99 -10.56 -0.73
N LEU A 24 12.37 -9.40 -0.71
CA LEU A 24 12.59 -8.37 0.31
C LEU A 24 11.33 -8.23 1.16
N ASP A 25 11.51 -8.12 2.47
CA ASP A 25 10.42 -7.76 3.39
C ASP A 25 10.05 -6.30 3.16
N CYS A 26 8.76 -6.05 2.97
CA CYS A 26 8.22 -4.72 2.78
C CYS A 26 7.18 -4.46 3.85
N THR A 27 7.40 -3.38 4.58
CA THR A 27 6.50 -2.86 5.59
C THR A 27 5.92 -1.55 5.09
N VAL A 28 4.60 -1.43 5.05
CA VAL A 28 3.92 -0.19 4.69
C VAL A 28 3.10 0.29 5.87
N GLU A 29 3.41 1.48 6.34
CA GLU A 29 2.67 2.16 7.40
C GLU A 29 1.81 3.23 6.78
N LYS A 30 0.50 3.14 6.95
CA LYS A 30 -0.41 4.20 6.55
C LYS A 30 -0.54 5.19 7.70
N ASP A 31 -0.16 6.43 7.44
CA ASP A 31 -0.37 7.60 8.31
C ASP A 31 -1.27 8.59 7.58
N GLY A 32 -2.59 8.45 7.75
CA GLY A 32 -3.58 9.29 7.08
C GLY A 32 -3.53 9.19 5.56
N ASN A 33 -2.95 10.21 4.91
CA ASN A 33 -2.78 10.27 3.45
C ASN A 33 -1.36 9.90 2.98
N ILE A 34 -0.45 9.58 3.89
CA ILE A 34 0.92 9.17 3.56
C ILE A 34 1.08 7.68 3.84
N LEU A 35 1.79 6.98 2.95
CA LEU A 35 2.20 5.60 3.11
C LEU A 35 3.72 5.57 3.22
N HIS A 36 4.22 5.22 4.39
CA HIS A 36 5.64 5.01 4.65
C HIS A 36 5.99 3.57 4.27
N LEU A 37 6.66 3.41 3.14
CA LEU A 37 7.18 2.14 2.66
C LEU A 37 8.61 1.95 3.19
N HIS A 38 8.81 0.84 3.88
CA HIS A 38 10.09 0.37 4.38
C HIS A 38 10.40 -0.98 3.74
N ILE A 39 11.46 -1.06 2.95
CA ILE A 39 11.91 -2.29 2.31
C ILE A 39 13.23 -2.72 2.94
N ASP A 40 13.23 -3.92 3.51
CA ASP A 40 14.34 -4.57 4.19
C ASP A 40 14.87 -3.71 5.37
N ASN A 41 15.95 -2.94 5.15
CA ASN A 41 16.45 -1.97 6.14
C ASN A 41 17.28 -0.83 5.47
N ASN A 42 17.25 -0.72 4.14
CA ASN A 42 18.06 0.26 3.39
C ASN A 42 17.24 1.15 2.46
N ILE A 43 15.99 0.79 2.21
CA ILE A 43 15.14 1.50 1.26
C ILE A 43 13.91 1.98 2.01
N ASN A 44 13.77 3.30 2.11
CA ASN A 44 12.65 3.96 2.73
C ASN A 44 12.06 4.91 1.68
N ALA A 45 10.75 4.84 1.46
CA ALA A 45 10.04 5.69 0.52
C ALA A 45 8.70 6.14 1.11
N ASP A 46 8.31 7.36 0.78
CA ASP A 46 7.04 7.94 1.18
C ASP A 46 6.16 8.09 -0.05
N LEU A 47 4.93 7.59 0.07
CA LEU A 47 3.93 7.56 -0.98
C LEU A 47 2.70 8.33 -0.50
N GLU A 48 2.38 9.44 -1.13
CA GLU A 48 1.18 10.22 -0.82
C GLU A 48 -0.02 9.69 -1.62
N ILE A 49 -1.08 9.35 -0.90
CA ILE A 49 -2.40 9.06 -1.44
C ILE A 49 -2.98 10.38 -1.94
N GLN A 50 -3.27 10.45 -3.22
CA GLN A 50 -3.95 11.58 -3.85
C GLN A 50 -5.46 11.48 -3.62
N GLN A 51 -6.17 12.60 -3.75
CA GLN A 51 -7.64 12.64 -3.64
C GLN A 51 -8.35 11.77 -4.69
N ASP A 52 -7.70 11.51 -5.82
CA ASP A 52 -8.15 10.57 -6.87
C ASP A 52 -7.94 9.08 -6.48
N GLY A 53 -7.28 8.82 -5.35
CA GLY A 53 -6.93 7.48 -4.87
C GLY A 53 -5.64 6.92 -5.49
N SER A 54 -4.94 7.69 -6.32
CA SER A 54 -3.62 7.36 -6.87
C SER A 54 -2.51 7.52 -5.80
N LEU A 55 -1.41 6.75 -5.91
CA LEU A 55 -0.23 6.95 -5.06
C LEU A 55 0.85 7.71 -5.82
N ILE A 56 1.36 8.78 -5.23
CA ILE A 56 2.49 9.55 -5.76
C ILE A 56 3.67 9.37 -4.80
N GLN A 57 4.82 8.97 -5.33
CA GLN A 57 6.04 8.95 -4.53
C GLN A 57 6.50 10.39 -4.25
N THR A 58 6.57 10.75 -2.97
CA THR A 58 7.03 12.07 -2.51
C THR A 58 8.43 12.02 -1.93
N SER A 59 8.93 10.83 -1.54
CA SER A 59 10.31 10.64 -1.05
C SER A 59 10.82 9.20 -1.24
N GLY A 60 12.14 9.03 -1.12
CA GLY A 60 12.83 7.74 -1.26
C GLY A 60 13.39 7.45 -2.65
N PRO A 61 13.93 6.24 -2.87
CA PRO A 61 14.46 5.82 -4.16
C PRO A 61 13.32 5.56 -5.16
N GLU A 62 13.53 5.92 -6.42
CA GLU A 62 12.52 5.77 -7.47
C GLU A 62 12.07 4.31 -7.57
N LEU A 63 10.81 4.06 -7.19
CA LEU A 63 10.21 2.75 -7.28
C LEU A 63 9.55 2.60 -8.66
N PRO A 64 9.68 1.42 -9.29
CA PRO A 64 8.97 1.17 -10.52
C PRO A 64 7.45 1.29 -10.29
N PRO A 65 6.71 1.82 -11.28
CA PRO A 65 5.26 2.05 -11.14
C PRO A 65 4.48 0.75 -10.87
N SER A 66 5.00 -0.40 -11.31
CA SER A 66 4.45 -1.73 -10.98
C SER A 66 4.46 -2.01 -9.48
N ASN A 67 5.50 -1.58 -8.75
CA ASN A 67 5.59 -1.76 -7.30
C ASN A 67 4.64 -0.81 -6.58
N ILE A 68 4.57 0.45 -7.01
CA ILE A 68 3.63 1.44 -6.46
C ILE A 68 2.18 0.96 -6.61
N ASP A 69 1.81 0.42 -7.79
CA ASP A 69 0.49 -0.16 -8.02
C ASP A 69 0.23 -1.40 -7.14
N PHE A 70 1.23 -2.26 -6.97
CA PHE A 70 1.13 -3.43 -6.09
C PHE A 70 0.91 -3.03 -4.62
N ILE A 71 1.68 -2.05 -4.12
CA ILE A 71 1.57 -1.50 -2.77
C ILE A 71 0.18 -0.88 -2.58
N ARG A 72 -0.25 -0.04 -3.53
CA ARG A 72 -1.59 0.56 -3.54
C ARG A 72 -2.68 -0.49 -3.37
N LYS A 73 -2.65 -1.56 -4.18
CA LYS A 73 -3.65 -2.64 -4.14
C LYS A 73 -3.62 -3.40 -2.82
N ASN A 74 -2.44 -3.69 -2.30
CA ASN A 74 -2.29 -4.42 -1.03
C ASN A 74 -2.70 -3.60 0.20
N VAL A 75 -2.47 -2.29 0.17
CA VAL A 75 -2.66 -1.38 1.31
C VAL A 75 -4.04 -0.74 1.30
N LEU A 76 -4.47 -0.21 0.14
CA LEU A 76 -5.79 0.40 -0.01
C LEU A 76 -6.89 -0.64 -0.27
N GLY A 77 -6.53 -1.89 -0.61
CA GLY A 77 -7.48 -2.99 -0.80
C GLY A 77 -8.46 -2.79 -1.97
N GLN A 78 -8.27 -1.77 -2.80
CA GLN A 78 -9.12 -1.49 -3.95
C GLN A 78 -8.57 -2.20 -5.18
N ASP A 79 -9.14 -3.36 -5.51
CA ASP A 79 -9.34 -3.65 -6.92
C ASP A 79 -10.19 -2.50 -7.49
N ALA A 80 -9.92 -2.07 -8.73
CA ALA A 80 -10.63 -0.96 -9.36
C ALA A 80 -12.14 -1.21 -9.60
N THR A 81 -12.73 -2.21 -8.93
CA THR A 81 -14.05 -2.77 -9.14
C THR A 81 -14.78 -3.11 -7.84
N GLY A 82 -14.37 -2.63 -6.67
CA GLY A 82 -15.16 -2.78 -5.44
C GLY A 82 -15.59 -4.23 -5.16
N SER A 83 -14.73 -5.21 -5.44
CA SER A 83 -14.99 -6.59 -5.11
C SER A 83 -14.27 -6.92 -3.82
N ILE A 84 -15.01 -6.89 -2.70
CA ILE A 84 -14.58 -7.63 -1.51
C ILE A 84 -14.28 -9.06 -1.96
N VAL A 85 -13.00 -9.44 -2.00
CA VAL A 85 -12.60 -10.83 -2.22
C VAL A 85 -13.13 -11.63 -1.03
N ALA A 86 -14.35 -12.13 -1.15
CA ALA A 86 -14.86 -13.18 -0.32
C ALA A 86 -13.91 -14.36 -0.52
N THR A 87 -13.13 -14.68 0.51
CA THR A 87 -12.46 -15.97 0.62
C THR A 87 -13.50 -17.05 0.33
N PRO A 88 -13.31 -17.94 -0.66
CA PRO A 88 -14.15 -19.13 -0.76
C PRO A 88 -13.83 -19.99 0.47
N SER A 89 -14.72 -19.94 1.46
CA SER A 89 -14.78 -20.97 2.49
C SER A 89 -15.29 -22.23 1.80
N GLU A 90 -14.39 -23.20 1.68
CA GLU A 90 -14.60 -24.54 1.10
C GLU A 90 -15.65 -25.37 1.85
#